data_AF-A0A5C6F9W2-F1
#
_entry.id   AF-A0A5C6F9W2-F1
#
_cell.length_a   1.000
_cell.length_b   1.000
_cell.length_c   1.000
_cell.angle_alpha   90.00
_cell.angle_beta   90.00
_cell.angle_gamma   90.00
#
_symmetry.space_group_name_H-M   'P 1'
#
loop_
_entity.id
_entity.type
_entity.pdbx_description
1 polymer ?
#
loop_
_entity_poly.entity_id
_entity_poly.type
_entity_poly.pdbx_seq_one_letter_code
_entity_poly.pdbx_strand_id
1 'polypeptide(L)'
;MKARSAVFILVTTIALGGIVSAKAGTPIPLDKRAAVMSLPGMCSTQPANRWDGGLVTGNGVMGATVLGQPYQERIVFNHERLSDRSWMSVHCRP
;
A
#
# COMPACT_ATOMS: atom_id res chain seq x y z
N MET A 1 22.36 -27.37 40.57
CA MET A 1 22.82 -27.45 39.15
C MET A 1 21.75 -27.08 38.11
N LYS A 2 20.44 -27.11 38.42
CA LYS A 2 19.36 -26.82 37.44
C LYS A 2 19.17 -25.34 37.06
N ALA A 3 19.38 -24.40 38.00
CA ALA A 3 19.12 -22.97 37.76
C ALA A 3 20.14 -22.29 36.82
N ARG A 4 21.41 -22.70 36.86
CA ARG A 4 22.46 -22.13 36.01
C ARG A 4 22.30 -22.52 34.54
N SER A 5 21.85 -23.74 34.26
CA SER A 5 21.61 -24.23 32.89
C SER A 5 20.42 -23.53 32.23
N ALA A 6 19.34 -23.23 32.97
CA ALA A 6 18.20 -22.50 32.45
C ALA A 6 18.55 -21.04 32.05
N VAL A 7 19.43 -20.37 32.80
CA VAL A 7 19.90 -19.02 32.47
C VAL A 7 20.74 -19.02 31.19
N PHE A 8 21.60 -20.02 30.99
CA PHE A 8 22.38 -20.14 29.75
C PHE A 8 21.50 -20.39 28.52
N ILE A 9 20.41 -21.15 28.65
CA ILE A 9 19.45 -21.41 27.56
C ILE A 9 18.63 -20.15 27.21
N LEU A 10 18.26 -19.34 28.21
CA LEU A 10 17.54 -18.09 28.00
C LEU A 10 18.42 -17.01 27.31
N VAL A 11 19.70 -16.94 27.69
CA VAL A 11 20.63 -15.95 27.11
C VAL A 11 21.03 -16.32 25.68
N THR A 12 21.18 -17.61 25.38
CA THR A 12 21.50 -18.08 24.01
C THR A 12 20.33 -17.92 23.04
N THR A 13 19.08 -18.04 23.50
CA THR A 13 17.90 -17.82 22.65
C THR A 13 17.69 -16.34 22.31
N ILE A 14 18.04 -15.41 23.21
CA ILE A 14 18.02 -13.96 22.93
C ILE A 14 19.16 -13.55 21.99
N ALA A 15 20.33 -14.20 22.08
CA ALA A 15 21.49 -13.89 21.24
C ALA A 15 21.39 -14.42 19.79
N LEU A 16 20.73 -15.56 19.56
CA LEU A 16 20.47 -16.08 18.20
C LEU A 16 19.17 -15.57 17.58
N GLY A 17 18.21 -15.12 18.39
CA GLY A 17 16.97 -14.49 17.94
C GLY A 17 17.20 -13.03 17.59
N GLY A 18 17.98 -12.76 16.54
CA GLY A 18 18.22 -11.41 16.05
C GLY A 18 16.90 -10.66 15.89
N ILE A 19 16.79 -9.51 16.57
CA ILE A 19 15.67 -8.59 16.39
C ILE A 19 15.74 -8.12 14.95
N VAL A 20 14.85 -8.64 14.10
CA VAL A 20 14.65 -8.13 12.75
C VAL A 20 14.02 -6.75 12.89
N SER A 21 14.86 -5.74 13.05
CA SER A 21 14.44 -4.35 13.02
C SER A 21 14.08 -4.03 11.58
N ALA A 22 12.78 -3.89 11.30
CA ALA A 22 12.29 -3.46 10.00
C ALA A 22 12.90 -2.08 9.69
N LYS A 23 13.89 -2.06 8.80
CA LYS A 23 14.52 -0.82 8.37
C LYS A 23 13.48 -0.04 7.56
N ALA A 24 12.92 1.00 8.15
CA ALA A 24 12.09 1.96 7.42
C ALA A 24 12.97 2.61 6.35
N GLY A 25 12.81 2.18 5.09
CA GLY A 25 13.42 2.86 3.96
C GLY A 25 12.91 4.30 3.90
N THR A 26 13.80 5.26 3.67
CA THR A 26 13.36 6.64 3.44
C THR A 26 12.60 6.69 2.11
N PRO A 27 11.38 7.27 2.07
CA PRO A 27 10.64 7.36 0.82
C PRO A 27 11.39 8.26 -0.17
N ILE A 28 11.27 7.96 -1.46
CA ILE A 28 11.90 8.77 -2.52
C ILE A 28 11.44 10.23 -2.37
N PRO A 29 12.38 11.18 -2.27
CA PRO A 29 12.09 12.61 -2.24
C PRO A 29 11.23 13.05 -3.43
N LEU A 30 10.29 13.98 -3.21
CA LEU A 30 9.26 14.37 -4.18
C LEU A 30 9.86 14.89 -5.50
N ASP A 31 10.97 15.61 -5.41
CA ASP A 31 11.77 16.16 -6.51
C ASP A 31 12.36 15.09 -7.43
N LYS A 32 12.65 13.90 -6.90
CA LYS A 32 13.31 12.82 -7.66
C LYS A 32 12.34 11.84 -8.30
N ARG A 33 11.03 11.95 -8.05
CA ARG A 33 10.03 10.98 -8.56
C ARG A 33 9.85 11.07 -10.07
N ALA A 34 9.83 12.29 -10.61
CA ALA A 34 9.69 12.52 -12.05
C ALA A 34 10.87 11.94 -12.85
N ALA A 35 12.08 11.95 -12.28
CA ALA A 35 13.28 11.42 -12.93
C ALA A 35 13.29 9.89 -13.07
N VAL A 36 12.49 9.17 -12.28
CA VAL A 36 12.37 7.70 -12.34
C VAL A 36 11.34 7.27 -13.39
N MET A 37 10.41 8.15 -13.75
CA MET A 37 9.32 7.81 -14.68
C MET A 37 9.83 7.82 -16.13
N SER A 38 9.61 6.72 -16.86
CA SER A 38 9.81 6.68 -18.32
C SER A 38 8.61 7.31 -19.04
N LEU A 39 8.85 8.15 -20.04
CA LEU A 39 7.81 8.78 -20.86
C LEU A 39 7.48 7.89 -22.08
N PRO A 40 6.21 7.79 -22.51
CA PRO A 40 5.04 8.57 -22.06
C PRO A 40 4.37 7.97 -20.82
N GLY A 41 4.29 8.75 -19.74
CA GLY A 41 3.70 8.33 -18.47
C GLY A 41 3.34 9.53 -17.59
N MET A 42 2.43 9.33 -16.63
CA MET A 42 2.04 10.33 -15.65
C MET A 42 2.68 10.02 -14.30
N CYS A 43 3.35 11.01 -13.70
CA CYS A 43 3.91 10.90 -12.36
C CYS A 43 3.27 11.96 -11.46
N SER A 44 2.70 11.55 -10.32
CA SER A 44 2.29 12.50 -9.30
C SER A 44 3.50 12.93 -8.47
N THR A 45 3.77 14.24 -8.44
CA THR A 45 4.84 14.83 -7.63
C THR A 45 4.46 14.98 -6.17
N GLN A 46 3.18 14.78 -5.81
CA GLN A 46 2.68 14.89 -4.43
C GLN A 46 1.65 13.79 -4.12
N PRO A 47 1.59 13.29 -2.87
CA PRO A 47 0.55 12.35 -2.48
C PRO A 47 -0.83 13.02 -2.49
N ALA A 48 -1.85 12.28 -2.91
CA ALA A 48 -3.22 12.76 -2.93
C ALA A 48 -3.87 12.68 -1.54
N ASN A 49 -4.63 13.73 -1.18
CA ASN A 49 -5.44 13.73 0.05
C ASN A 49 -6.86 13.20 -0.19
N ARG A 50 -7.37 13.37 -1.42
CA ARG A 50 -8.70 12.95 -1.87
C ARG A 50 -8.57 11.97 -3.03
N TRP A 51 -9.60 11.17 -3.25
CA TRP A 51 -9.64 10.16 -4.31
C TRP A 51 -9.50 10.78 -5.72
N ASP A 52 -10.03 11.98 -5.94
CA ASP A 52 -9.97 12.70 -7.22
C ASP A 52 -8.54 12.95 -7.74
N GLY A 53 -7.57 13.07 -6.84
CA GLY A 53 -6.18 13.36 -7.17
C GLY A 53 -5.27 12.13 -7.23
N GLY A 54 -5.82 10.92 -7.01
CA GLY A 54 -5.06 9.68 -7.05
C GLY A 54 -4.78 9.22 -8.47
N LEU A 55 -3.75 8.40 -8.64
CA LEU A 55 -3.42 7.79 -9.93
C LEU A 55 -4.37 6.61 -10.19
N VAL A 56 -5.10 6.68 -11.29
CA VAL A 56 -6.09 5.67 -11.69
C VAL A 56 -5.41 4.58 -12.52
N THR A 57 -5.74 3.34 -12.21
CA THR A 57 -5.39 2.15 -13.00
C THR A 57 -6.58 1.19 -13.04
N GLY A 58 -6.64 0.34 -14.06
CA GLY A 58 -7.71 -0.65 -14.18
C GLY A 58 -7.52 -1.59 -15.35
N ASN A 59 -8.18 -2.75 -15.28
CA ASN A 59 -8.15 -3.79 -16.30
C ASN A 59 -9.49 -3.94 -17.05
N GLY A 60 -10.36 -2.94 -16.96
CA GLY A 60 -11.72 -2.96 -17.50
C GLY A 60 -12.76 -3.45 -16.49
N VAL A 61 -12.43 -4.43 -15.63
CA VAL A 61 -13.37 -5.01 -14.64
C VAL A 61 -13.19 -4.40 -13.26
N MET A 62 -11.94 -4.39 -12.80
CA MET A 62 -11.52 -3.78 -11.54
C MET A 62 -10.76 -2.49 -11.82
N GLY A 63 -11.05 -1.47 -11.04
CA GLY A 63 -10.31 -0.23 -10.99
C GLY A 63 -9.63 -0.06 -9.63
N ALA A 64 -8.49 0.59 -9.62
CA ALA A 64 -7.82 1.02 -8.40
C ALA A 64 -7.34 2.46 -8.56
N THR A 65 -7.49 3.25 -7.51
CA THR A 65 -6.97 4.61 -7.44
C THR A 65 -5.97 4.68 -6.30
N VAL A 66 -4.72 5.01 -6.62
CA VAL A 66 -3.57 5.01 -5.68
C VAL A 66 -3.28 6.43 -5.23
N LEU A 67 -3.27 6.69 -3.91
CA LEU A 67 -3.06 8.03 -3.36
C LEU A 67 -1.58 8.35 -3.12
N GLY A 68 -0.72 7.35 -2.91
CA GLY A 68 0.74 7.51 -2.87
C GLY A 68 1.30 8.10 -1.57
N GLN A 69 0.60 7.93 -0.45
CA GLN A 69 1.01 8.38 0.88
C GLN A 69 2.10 7.47 1.48
N PRO A 70 3.34 7.95 1.68
CA PRO A 70 4.47 7.08 2.03
C PRO A 70 4.35 6.32 3.35
N TYR A 71 3.70 6.92 4.35
CA TYR A 71 3.57 6.33 5.69
C TYR A 71 2.21 5.68 5.93
N GLN A 72 1.21 5.98 5.10
CA GLN A 72 -0.15 5.49 5.25
C GLN A 72 -0.85 5.43 3.89
N GLU A 73 -0.50 4.42 3.10
CA GLU A 73 -1.04 4.28 1.76
C GLU A 73 -2.55 4.00 1.78
N ARG A 74 -3.27 4.63 0.84
CA ARG A 74 -4.69 4.40 0.64
C ARG A 74 -4.93 4.08 -0.83
N ILE A 75 -5.56 2.94 -1.07
CA ILE A 75 -5.95 2.48 -2.40
C ILE A 75 -7.46 2.34 -2.41
N VAL A 76 -8.11 3.10 -3.29
CA VAL A 76 -9.57 3.02 -3.48
C VAL A 76 -9.83 2.02 -4.60
N PHE A 77 -10.52 0.92 -4.27
CA PHE A 77 -10.91 -0.09 -5.24
C PHE A 77 -12.32 0.18 -5.76
N ASN A 78 -12.50 -0.04 -7.05
CA ASN A 78 -13.79 0.00 -7.72
C ASN A 78 -13.99 -1.28 -8.53
N HIS A 79 -15.25 -1.67 -8.74
CA HIS A 79 -15.60 -2.81 -9.58
C HIS A 79 -16.81 -2.47 -10.43
N GLU A 80 -16.75 -2.76 -11.73
CA GLU A 80 -17.81 -2.42 -12.70
C GLU A 80 -19.22 -2.93 -12.32
N ARG A 81 -19.33 -4.02 -11.54
CA ARG A 81 -20.60 -4.66 -11.16
C ARG A 81 -21.01 -4.38 -9.72
N LEU A 82 -20.19 -3.68 -8.94
CA LEU A 82 -20.51 -3.32 -7.57
C LEU A 82 -21.36 -2.05 -7.57
N SER A 83 -22.60 -2.21 -8.01
CA SER A 83 -23.62 -1.17 -7.99
C SER A 83 -24.78 -1.64 -7.14
N ASP A 84 -25.53 -0.68 -6.58
CA ASP A 84 -26.77 -1.03 -5.90
C ASP A 84 -27.70 -1.72 -6.92
N ARG A 85 -28.06 -2.98 -6.63
CA ARG A 85 -28.97 -3.76 -7.47
C ARG A 85 -30.33 -3.10 -7.64
N SER A 86 -30.76 -2.29 -6.66
CA SER A 86 -32.02 -1.56 -6.75
C SER A 86 -32.00 -0.54 -7.90
N TRP A 87 -30.90 0.19 -8.07
CA TRP A 87 -30.74 1.21 -9.10
C TRP A 87 -30.81 0.65 -10.53
N MET A 88 -30.14 -0.48 -10.78
CA MET A 88 -30.18 -1.15 -12.08
C MET A 88 -31.59 -1.64 -12.45
N SER A 89 -32.40 -2.03 -11.47
CA SER A 89 -33.77 -2.48 -11.72
C SER A 89 -34.74 -1.34 -12.07
N VAL A 90 -34.44 -0.11 -11.63
CA VAL A 90 -35.29 1.07 -11.82
C VAL A 90 -34.93 1.85 -13.08
N HIS A 91 -33.63 1.95 -13.41
CA HIS A 91 -33.16 2.82 -14.49
C HIS A 91 -32.54 2.08 -15.69
N CYS A 92 -32.25 0.79 -15.57
CA CYS A 92 -31.66 -0.02 -16.65
C CYS A 92 -32.60 -1.12 -17.17
N ARG A 93 -33.91 -1.06 -16.87
CA ARG A 93 -34.88 -1.86 -17.63
C ARG A 93 -35.20 -1.15 -18.96
N PRO A 94 -35.21 -1.89 -20.09
CA PRO A 94 -35.63 -1.34 -21.37
C PRO A 94 -37.09 -0.91 -21.37
#